data_AF-A0A3P7NZY7-F1
#
_entry.id   AF-A0A3P7NZY7-F1
#
_cell.length_a   1.000
_cell.length_b   1.000
_cell.length_c   1.000
_cell.angle_alpha   90.00
_cell.angle_beta   90.00
_cell.angle_gamma   90.00
#
_symmetry.space_group_name_H-M   'P 1'
#
loop_
_entity.id
_entity.type
_entity.pdbx_description
1 polymer ?
#
loop_
_entity_poly.entity_id
_entity_poly.type
_entity_poly.pdbx_seq_one_letter_code
_entity_poly.pdbx_strand_id
1 'polypeptide(L)'
;MIYLHHNLGPHGNLKSSNCLVNSRFLLKITDFGLSLLRGPKDQSFSVNSYAWYRSKSAFDYLFFSGICKREEHLRSRNGTLKGDIYSFAIVCQEIVYRKGVFYVRNENLEPKVIIRPPFC
;
A
#
# COMPACT_ATOMS: atom_id res chain seq x y z
N MET A 1 -10.05 5.36 -8.43
CA MET A 1 -9.93 3.88 -8.44
C MET A 1 -11.01 3.18 -9.23
N ILE A 2 -12.25 3.69 -9.27
CA ILE A 2 -13.38 3.10 -10.02
C ILE A 2 -13.03 2.77 -11.48
N TYR A 3 -12.48 3.72 -12.23
CA TYR A 3 -12.10 3.50 -13.63
C TYR A 3 -11.07 2.37 -13.82
N LEU A 4 -10.04 2.35 -12.97
CA LEU A 4 -8.98 1.34 -13.03
C LEU A 4 -9.55 -0.04 -12.71
N HIS A 5 -10.33 -0.13 -11.63
CA HIS A 5 -10.91 -1.38 -11.15
C HIS A 5 -11.93 -1.99 -12.11
N HIS A 6 -12.71 -1.16 -12.80
CA HIS A 6 -13.71 -1.63 -13.76
C HIS A 6 -13.07 -2.11 -15.08
N ASN A 7 -12.07 -1.38 -15.60
CA ASN A 7 -11.58 -1.61 -16.96
C ASN A 7 -10.27 -2.41 -17.03
N LEU A 8 -9.42 -2.29 -16.01
CA LEU A 8 -8.06 -2.85 -16.02
C LEU A 8 -7.81 -3.82 -14.86
N GLY A 9 -8.63 -3.75 -13.80
CA GLY A 9 -8.50 -4.58 -12.60
C GLY A 9 -7.62 -3.93 -11.52
N PRO A 10 -7.10 -4.72 -10.56
CA PRO A 10 -6.29 -4.19 -9.47
C PRO A 10 -4.91 -3.73 -9.94
N HIS A 11 -4.45 -2.62 -9.39
CA HIS A 11 -3.08 -2.12 -9.55
C HIS A 11 -2.07 -2.97 -8.78
N GLY A 12 -2.42 -3.33 -7.54
CA GLY A 12 -1.65 -4.22 -6.68
C GLY A 12 -0.38 -3.65 -6.06
N ASN A 13 0.00 -2.41 -6.38
CA ASN A 13 1.12 -1.72 -5.74
C ASN A 13 0.94 -0.20 -5.80
N LEU A 14 -0.28 0.27 -5.56
CA LEU A 14 -0.55 1.70 -5.52
C LEU A 14 0.16 2.35 -4.34
N LYS A 15 0.91 3.43 -4.57
CA LYS A 15 1.66 4.20 -3.56
C LYS A 15 1.73 5.66 -3.96
N SER A 16 2.06 6.54 -3.02
CA SER A 16 2.25 7.97 -3.32
C SER A 16 3.34 8.23 -4.37
N SER A 17 4.37 7.38 -4.47
CA SER A 17 5.39 7.46 -5.53
C SER A 17 4.87 7.18 -6.94
N ASN A 18 3.75 6.48 -7.06
CA ASN A 18 3.17 6.06 -8.34
C ASN A 18 1.99 6.98 -8.75
N CYS A 19 1.71 8.00 -7.93
CA CYS A 19 0.68 8.99 -8.13
C CYS A 19 1.33 10.29 -8.63
N LEU A 20 1.41 10.44 -9.95
CA LEU A 20 2.03 11.60 -10.58
C LEU A 20 0.98 12.69 -10.83
N VAL A 21 1.34 13.94 -10.60
CA VAL A 21 0.46 15.09 -10.86
C VAL A 21 1.09 15.93 -11.96
N ASN A 22 0.30 16.28 -12.98
CA ASN A 22 0.78 17.15 -14.06
C ASN A 22 0.55 18.65 -13.74
N SER A 23 1.00 19.53 -14.64
CA SER A 23 0.84 21.00 -14.49
C SER A 23 -0.61 21.49 -14.43
N ARG A 24 -1.57 20.66 -14.84
CA ARG A 24 -3.01 20.94 -14.77
C ARG A 24 -3.67 20.31 -13.54
N PHE A 25 -2.88 19.87 -12.55
CA PHE A 25 -3.35 19.17 -11.35
C PHE A 25 -4.13 17.88 -11.64
N LEU A 26 -3.88 17.23 -12.77
CA LEU A 26 -4.46 15.93 -13.09
C LEU A 26 -3.59 14.81 -12.53
N LEU A 27 -4.22 13.91 -11.78
CA LEU A 27 -3.60 12.69 -11.26
C LEU A 27 -3.44 11.65 -12.38
N LYS A 28 -2.23 11.14 -12.53
CA LYS A 28 -1.87 10.00 -13.38
C LYS A 28 -1.30 8.89 -12.50
N ILE A 29 -1.67 7.65 -12.80
CA ILE A 29 -1.22 6.47 -12.07
C ILE A 29 -0.22 5.71 -12.95
N THR A 30 0.93 5.37 -12.40
CA THR A 30 2.03 4.67 -13.10
C THR A 30 2.32 3.29 -12.49
N ASP A 31 3.16 2.50 -13.16
CA ASP A 31 3.58 1.16 -12.72
C ASP A 31 2.46 0.13 -12.57
N PHE A 32 1.40 0.30 -13.35
CA PHE A 32 0.32 -0.67 -13.50
C PHE A 32 0.78 -1.88 -14.33
N GLY A 33 0.40 -3.10 -13.95
CA GLY A 33 0.71 -4.32 -14.71
C GLY A 33 2.18 -4.80 -14.62
N LEU A 34 3.05 -4.10 -13.90
CA LEU A 34 4.47 -4.46 -13.75
C LEU A 34 4.73 -5.53 -12.67
N SER A 35 3.72 -6.27 -12.24
CA SER A 35 3.84 -7.33 -11.22
C SER A 35 4.78 -8.46 -11.64
N LEU A 36 4.87 -8.74 -12.95
CA LEU A 36 5.73 -9.80 -13.48
C LEU A 36 7.20 -9.37 -13.55
N LEU A 37 7.46 -8.07 -13.74
CA LEU A 37 8.77 -7.45 -13.88
C LEU A 37 9.41 -7.09 -12.53
N ARG A 38 8.60 -6.99 -11.47
CA ARG A 38 9.13 -6.79 -10.12
C ARG A 38 9.86 -8.05 -9.68
N GLY A 39 11.18 -7.93 -9.55
CA GLY A 39 12.03 -8.95 -8.94
C GLY A 39 11.64 -9.22 -7.48
N PRO A 40 12.25 -10.24 -6.85
CA PRO A 40 12.06 -10.48 -5.43
C PRO A 40 12.34 -9.19 -4.66
N LYS A 41 11.41 -8.79 -3.79
CA LYS A 41 11.58 -7.59 -2.97
C LYS A 41 12.81 -7.82 -2.09
N ASP A 42 13.86 -7.02 -2.29
CA ASP A 42 15.04 -7.06 -1.43
C ASP A 42 14.61 -6.86 0.02
N GLN A 43 14.77 -7.91 0.83
CA GLN A 43 14.54 -7.86 2.28
C GLN A 43 15.74 -7.21 3.02
N SER A 44 16.61 -6.50 2.29
CA SER A 44 17.84 -5.89 2.83
C SER A 44 17.57 -4.73 3.80
N PHE A 45 16.34 -4.20 3.83
CA PHE A 45 15.93 -3.23 4.84
C PHE A 45 15.56 -3.92 6.15
N SER A 46 16.15 -3.47 7.26
CA SER A 46 15.76 -3.94 8.58
C SER A 46 14.26 -3.74 8.79
N VAL A 47 13.58 -4.78 9.31
CA VAL A 47 12.12 -4.81 9.57
C VAL A 47 11.65 -3.67 10.50
N ASN A 48 12.60 -2.99 11.14
CA ASN A 48 12.38 -1.83 12.01
C ASN A 48 12.45 -0.47 11.30
N SER A 49 12.89 -0.41 10.05
CA SER A 49 13.08 0.86 9.36
C SER A 49 11.77 1.38 8.80
N TYR A 50 11.51 2.69 8.99
CA TYR A 50 10.38 3.39 8.37
C TYR A 50 10.33 3.22 6.84
N ALA A 51 11.52 3.09 6.22
CA ALA A 51 11.67 2.82 4.79
C ALA A 51 11.12 1.44 4.39
N TRP A 52 11.22 0.44 5.28
CA TRP A 52 10.67 -0.90 5.05
C TRP A 52 9.14 -0.88 4.98
N TYR A 53 8.51 -0.12 5.89
CA TYR A 53 7.08 0.08 5.84
C TYR A 53 6.72 0.78 4.54
N ARG A 54 7.26 1.96 4.26
CA ARG A 54 6.96 2.71 3.02
C ARG A 54 7.18 1.89 1.71
N SER A 55 8.11 0.93 1.70
CA SER A 55 8.38 0.08 0.54
C SER A 55 7.42 -1.12 0.38
N LYS A 56 6.58 -1.40 1.37
CA LYS A 56 5.56 -2.47 1.30
C LYS A 56 4.34 -2.06 0.46
N SER A 57 3.69 -3.04 -0.14
CA SER A 57 2.45 -2.83 -0.92
C SER A 57 1.22 -2.89 0.00
N ALA A 58 0.10 -2.28 -0.38
CA ALA A 58 -1.16 -2.42 0.39
C ALA A 58 -1.54 -3.86 0.69
N PHE A 59 -1.30 -4.77 -0.26
CA PHE A 59 -1.59 -6.18 -0.05
C PHE A 59 -0.76 -6.77 1.10
N ASP A 60 0.52 -6.39 1.21
CA ASP A 60 1.36 -6.83 2.33
C ASP A 60 0.82 -6.32 3.68
N TYR A 61 0.28 -5.10 3.71
CA TYR A 61 -0.29 -4.51 4.93
C TYR A 61 -1.61 -5.16 5.33
N LEU A 62 -2.52 -5.38 4.38
CA LEU A 62 -3.79 -6.06 4.62
C LEU A 62 -3.60 -7.49 5.12
N PHE A 63 -2.63 -8.21 4.55
CA PHE A 63 -2.28 -9.56 5.02
C PHE A 63 -1.74 -9.53 6.45
N PHE A 64 -0.82 -8.61 6.76
CA PHE A 64 -0.28 -8.51 8.12
C PHE A 64 -1.34 -8.07 9.15
N SER A 65 -2.27 -7.19 8.77
CA SER A 65 -3.33 -6.67 9.66
C SER A 65 -4.40 -7.70 10.04
N GLY A 66 -4.28 -8.94 9.59
CA GLY A 66 -5.26 -9.98 9.88
C GLY A 66 -6.52 -9.91 9.01
N ILE A 67 -6.79 -8.76 8.37
CA ILE A 67 -7.99 -8.49 7.56
C ILE A 67 -8.14 -9.47 6.40
N CYS A 68 -7.02 -10.02 5.88
CA CYS A 68 -7.02 -10.96 4.75
C CYS A 68 -6.41 -12.34 5.06
N LYS A 69 -6.31 -12.76 6.34
CA LYS A 69 -5.71 -14.06 6.74
C LYS A 69 -6.33 -15.30 6.07
N ARG A 70 -7.58 -15.23 5.58
CA ARG A 70 -8.28 -16.38 4.96
C ARG A 70 -7.95 -16.65 3.48
N GLU A 71 -7.24 -15.75 2.80
CA GLU A 71 -6.99 -15.86 1.35
C GLU A 71 -5.50 -16.02 1.03
N GLU A 72 -4.84 -17.00 1.65
CA GLU A 72 -3.43 -17.33 1.33
C GLU A 72 -3.24 -17.72 -0.15
N HIS A 73 -4.27 -18.27 -0.79
CA HIS A 73 -4.32 -18.57 -2.22
C HIS A 73 -4.40 -17.32 -3.12
N LEU A 74 -4.81 -16.16 -2.59
CA LEU A 74 -4.86 -14.90 -3.33
C LEU A 74 -3.61 -14.06 -3.11
N ARG A 75 -2.45 -14.69 -2.86
CA ARG A 75 -1.14 -14.11 -3.21
C ARG A 75 -1.03 -13.94 -4.74
N SER A 76 -2.01 -13.29 -5.34
CA SER A 76 -1.93 -12.81 -6.69
C SER A 76 -0.79 -11.82 -6.71
N ARG A 77 0.24 -12.13 -7.50
CA ARG A 77 1.35 -11.23 -7.79
C ARG A 77 0.87 -9.87 -8.29
N ASN A 78 -0.39 -9.81 -8.75
CA ASN A 78 -1.07 -8.66 -9.32
C ASN A 78 -1.86 -7.83 -8.28
N GLY A 79 -1.87 -8.25 -7.00
CA GLY A 79 -2.59 -7.59 -5.91
C GLY A 79 -4.12 -7.67 -6.01
N THR A 80 -4.83 -6.91 -5.18
CA THR A 80 -6.30 -7.00 -5.03
C THR A 80 -6.98 -5.63 -5.05
N LEU A 81 -8.28 -5.62 -5.41
CA LEU A 81 -9.10 -4.39 -5.44
C LEU A 81 -9.18 -3.75 -4.04
N LYS A 82 -9.40 -4.57 -3.00
CA LYS A 82 -9.37 -4.13 -1.60
C LYS A 82 -8.00 -3.57 -1.20
N GLY A 83 -6.93 -4.16 -1.74
CA GLY A 83 -5.57 -3.63 -1.64
C GLY A 83 -5.46 -2.20 -2.12
N ASP A 84 -5.89 -1.92 -3.34
CA ASP A 84 -5.80 -0.57 -3.89
C ASP A 84 -6.63 0.45 -3.11
N ILE A 85 -7.80 0.06 -2.59
CA ILE A 85 -8.64 0.93 -1.75
C ILE A 85 -7.90 1.28 -0.47
N TYR A 86 -7.27 0.30 0.19
CA TYR A 86 -6.47 0.55 1.39
C TYR A 86 -5.26 1.44 1.09
N SER A 87 -4.52 1.16 0.01
CA SER A 87 -3.43 2.01 -0.47
C SER A 87 -3.88 3.45 -0.71
N PHE A 88 -5.05 3.63 -1.33
CA PHE A 88 -5.61 4.96 -1.59
C PHE A 88 -5.89 5.71 -0.29
N ALA A 89 -6.48 5.05 0.72
CA ALA A 89 -6.70 5.65 2.03
C ALA A 89 -5.40 6.08 2.71
N ILE A 90 -4.34 5.27 2.62
CA ILE A 90 -3.01 5.62 3.13
C ILE A 90 -2.44 6.86 2.41
N VAL A 91 -2.55 6.92 1.08
CA VAL A 91 -2.10 8.11 0.33
C VAL A 91 -2.89 9.35 0.73
N CYS A 92 -4.21 9.25 0.92
CA CYS A 92 -5.02 10.35 1.42
C CYS A 92 -4.57 10.81 2.81
N GLN A 93 -4.25 9.88 3.72
CA GLN A 93 -3.72 10.20 5.03
C GLN A 93 -2.39 10.96 4.94
N GLU A 94 -1.46 10.51 4.10
CA GLU A 94 -0.18 11.20 3.86
C GLU A 94 -0.39 12.64 3.36
N ILE A 95 -1.40 12.87 2.52
CA ILE A 95 -1.77 14.20 2.02
C ILE A 95 -2.32 15.07 3.15
N VAL A 96 -3.31 14.57 3.90
CA VAL A 96 -4.01 15.34 4.95
C VAL A 96 -3.06 15.71 6.10
N TYR A 97 -2.28 14.75 6.59
CA TYR A 97 -1.44 14.98 7.77
C TYR A 97 -0.05 15.51 7.42
N ARG A 98 0.38 15.42 6.15
CA ARG A 98 1.74 15.77 5.73
C ARG A 98 2.83 15.06 6.56
N LYS A 99 2.48 13.90 7.12
CA LYS A 99 3.36 12.96 7.81
C LYS A 99 3.40 11.68 6.98
N GLY A 100 4.38 10.82 7.21
CA GLY A 100 4.44 9.57 6.46
C GLY A 100 3.37 8.57 6.90
N VAL A 101 3.40 7.41 6.24
CA VAL A 101 2.57 6.23 6.50
C VAL A 101 2.34 5.94 7.99
N PHE A 102 1.08 5.63 8.33
CA PHE A 102 0.61 5.24 9.65
C PHE A 102 0.74 6.27 10.77
N TYR A 103 0.86 7.56 10.43
CA TYR A 103 0.81 8.61 11.43
C TYR A 103 -0.55 8.67 12.14
N VAL A 104 -0.55 8.47 13.46
CA VAL A 104 -1.72 8.67 14.33
C VAL A 104 -1.46 9.88 15.22
N ARG A 105 -2.41 10.83 15.24
CA ARG A 105 -2.27 12.03 16.05
C ARG A 105 -2.36 11.67 17.53
N ASN A 106 -1.46 12.23 18.33
CA ASN A 106 -1.36 12.03 19.79
C ASN A 106 -1.01 10.59 20.24
N GLU A 107 -0.57 9.72 19.32
CA GLU A 107 -0.09 8.39 19.66
C GLU A 107 1.24 8.12 18.94
N ASN A 108 2.28 7.76 19.69
CA ASN A 108 3.56 7.32 19.12
C ASN A 108 3.53 5.80 18.89
N LEU A 109 2.59 5.34 18.07
CA LEU A 109 2.52 3.93 17.70
C LEU A 109 3.56 3.61 16.64
N GLU A 110 4.32 2.55 16.86
CA GLU A 110 5.17 2.00 15.81
C GLU A 110 4.28 1.42 14.69
N PRO A 111 4.69 1.55 13.41
CA PRO A 111 3.97 0.97 12.28
C PRO A 111 3.66 -0.52 12.48
N LYS A 112 4.52 -1.24 13.19
CA LYS A 112 4.35 -2.66 13.53
C LYS A 112 3.05 -2.95 14.26
N VAL A 113 2.71 -2.12 15.24
CA VAL A 113 1.55 -2.29 16.12
C VAL A 113 0.28 -2.02 15.34
N ILE A 114 0.32 -1.03 14.44
CA ILE A 114 -0.80 -0.66 13.58
C ILE A 114 -1.08 -1.77 12.56
N ILE A 115 -0.01 -2.35 12.01
CA ILE A 115 -0.08 -3.40 11.00
C ILE A 115 -0.30 -4.80 11.60
N ARG A 116 0.08 -5.04 12.85
CA ARG A 116 -0.21 -6.28 13.60
C ARG A 116 -0.73 -5.91 14.98
N PRO A 117 -2.02 -5.57 15.11
CA PRO A 117 -2.59 -5.30 16.41
C PRO A 117 -2.45 -6.55 17.29
N PRO A 118 -2.10 -6.42 18.58
CA PRO A 118 -1.82 -7.54 19.47
C PRO A 118 -3.02 -8.47 19.75
N PHE A 119 -4.20 -8.15 19.23
CA PHE A 119 -5.45 -8.86 19.49
C PHE A 119 -6.03 -9.58 18.24
N CYS A 120 -5.21 -9.91 17.23
CA CYS A 120 -5.66 -10.52 15.95
C CYS A 120 -4.87 -11.76 15.49
#